data_AF-A0A6F9BZ29-F1
#
_entry.id   AF-A0A6F9BZ29-F1
#
_cell.length_a   1.000
_cell.length_b   1.000
_cell.length_c   1.000
_cell.angle_alpha   90.00
_cell.angle_beta   90.00
_cell.angle_gamma   90.00
#
_symmetry.space_group_name_H-M   'P 1'
#
loop_
_entity.id
_entity.type
_entity.pdbx_description
1 polymer ?
#
loop_
_entity_poly.entity_id
_entity_poly.type
_entity_poly.pdbx_seq_one_letter_code
_entity_poly.pdbx_strand_id
1 'polypeptide(L)'
;MIFLLTILATVFQTGWTGVNEHSFIAVKPDGVHRRLVGEIIQRFEKKGFRLVGMKLVQASEDLVREHYWDLRDKPFFNGLVRYMSSGPIVAMVWQGLDVVKMSRKMLGETNPADSLPGTIRGDYCVEVGR
;
A
#
# COMPACT_ATOMS: atom_id res chain seq x y z
N MET A 1 -14.43 -11.94 39.66
CA MET A 1 -14.53 -12.25 38.21
C MET A 1 -13.81 -11.22 37.30
N ILE A 2 -12.81 -10.49 37.82
CA ILE A 2 -12.00 -9.52 37.02
C ILE A 2 -10.50 -9.90 37.00
N PHE A 3 -10.05 -10.76 37.92
CA PHE A 3 -8.63 -11.13 38.04
C PHE A 3 -8.16 -12.26 37.09
N LEU A 4 -9.07 -12.97 36.41
CA LEU A 4 -8.73 -14.09 35.52
C LEU A 4 -8.51 -13.66 34.05
N LEU A 5 -8.96 -12.46 33.66
CA LEU A 5 -8.84 -11.96 32.28
C LEU A 5 -7.48 -11.33 31.97
N THR A 6 -6.77 -10.80 32.97
CA THR A 6 -5.46 -10.17 32.77
C THR A 6 -4.35 -11.17 32.49
N ILE A 7 -4.37 -12.36 33.12
CA ILE A 7 -3.35 -13.39 32.90
C ILE A 7 -3.46 -14.01 31.49
N LEU A 8 -4.68 -14.13 30.95
CA LEU A 8 -4.89 -14.55 29.56
C LEU A 8 -4.40 -13.51 28.54
N ALA A 9 -4.53 -12.21 28.85
CA ALA A 9 -4.06 -11.14 27.98
C ALA A 9 -2.52 -11.11 27.87
N THR A 10 -1.78 -11.32 28.98
CA THR A 10 -0.31 -11.28 28.96
C THR A 10 0.32 -12.49 28.27
N VAL A 11 -0.32 -13.66 28.32
CA VAL A 11 0.14 -14.87 27.59
C VAL A 11 -0.20 -14.77 26.10
N PHE A 12 -1.24 -14.04 25.70
CA PHE A 12 -1.58 -13.81 24.28
C PHE A 12 -0.74 -12.69 23.62
N GLN A 13 -0.24 -11.71 24.39
CA GLN A 13 0.53 -10.60 23.82
C GLN A 13 1.89 -11.02 23.24
N THR A 14 2.50 -12.08 23.75
CA THR A 14 3.82 -12.57 23.30
C THR A 14 3.76 -13.48 22.06
N GLY A 15 2.57 -13.91 21.61
CA GLY A 15 2.39 -14.78 20.44
C GLY A 15 1.86 -14.09 19.17
N TRP A 16 1.60 -12.78 19.21
CA TRP A 16 0.87 -12.07 18.15
C TRP A 16 1.69 -10.92 17.54
N THR A 17 2.89 -11.21 17.05
CA THR A 17 3.73 -10.19 16.36
C THR A 17 3.13 -9.73 15.04
N GLY A 18 2.26 -10.55 14.42
CA GLY A 18 1.67 -10.26 13.11
C GLY A 18 0.69 -9.08 13.08
N VAL A 19 -0.04 -8.79 14.17
CA VAL A 19 -1.01 -7.67 14.21
C VAL A 19 -0.34 -6.29 14.21
N ASN A 20 0.96 -6.22 14.49
CA ASN A 20 1.75 -4.99 14.43
C ASN A 20 2.61 -4.90 13.15
N GLU A 21 2.40 -5.80 12.18
CA GLU A 21 3.02 -5.67 10.87
C GLU A 21 2.54 -4.38 10.17
N HIS A 22 3.44 -3.73 9.44
CA HIS A 22 3.16 -2.52 8.68
C HIS A 22 3.46 -2.72 7.19
N SER A 23 2.62 -2.15 6.33
CA SER A 23 2.87 -2.09 4.89
C SER A 23 2.77 -0.66 4.38
N PHE A 24 3.74 -0.28 3.57
CA PHE A 24 3.72 0.98 2.84
C PHE A 24 2.88 0.82 1.56
N ILE A 25 1.91 1.72 1.39
CA ILE A 25 1.03 1.77 0.22
C ILE A 25 1.03 3.21 -0.31
N ALA A 26 1.27 3.37 -1.61
CA ALA A 26 1.21 4.67 -2.27
C ALA A 26 0.14 4.67 -3.37
N VAL A 27 -0.75 5.65 -3.32
CA VAL A 27 -1.58 6.00 -4.48
C VAL A 27 -0.71 6.85 -5.40
N LYS A 28 -0.43 6.31 -6.58
CA LYS A 28 0.40 6.92 -7.63
C LYS A 28 -0.29 8.16 -8.26
N PRO A 29 0.42 8.98 -9.04
CA PRO A 29 -0.13 10.24 -9.56
C PRO A 29 -1.44 10.06 -10.34
N ASP A 30 -1.56 9.02 -11.16
CA ASP A 30 -2.78 8.67 -11.88
C ASP A 30 -3.98 8.43 -10.96
N GLY A 31 -3.79 7.69 -9.87
CA GLY A 31 -4.84 7.43 -8.89
C GLY A 31 -5.29 8.69 -8.15
N VAL A 32 -4.36 9.62 -7.90
CA VAL A 32 -4.68 10.93 -7.31
C VAL A 32 -5.46 11.80 -8.31
N HIS A 33 -4.99 11.91 -9.54
CA HIS A 33 -5.67 12.70 -10.58
C HIS A 33 -7.06 12.18 -10.92
N ARG A 34 -7.25 10.86 -10.87
CA ARG A 34 -8.54 10.18 -11.08
C ARG A 34 -9.43 10.16 -9.84
N ARG A 35 -9.03 10.82 -8.75
CA ARG A 35 -9.79 10.95 -7.50
C ARG A 35 -10.11 9.60 -6.83
N LEU A 36 -9.22 8.61 -6.98
CA LEU A 36 -9.40 7.24 -6.44
C LEU A 36 -8.88 7.08 -5.01
N VAL A 37 -8.29 8.13 -4.41
CA VAL A 37 -7.69 8.08 -3.07
C VAL A 37 -8.68 7.58 -2.02
N GLY A 38 -9.88 8.17 -1.97
CA GLY A 38 -10.91 7.79 -0.99
C GLY A 38 -11.39 6.35 -1.16
N GLU A 39 -11.56 5.90 -2.40
CA GLU A 39 -11.97 4.53 -2.72
C GLU A 39 -10.92 3.51 -2.25
N ILE A 40 -9.64 3.78 -2.51
CA ILE A 40 -8.54 2.92 -2.06
C ILE A 40 -8.50 2.86 -0.54
N ILE A 41 -8.52 4.01 0.14
CA ILE A 41 -8.53 4.06 1.62
C ILE A 41 -9.70 3.25 2.17
N GLN A 42 -10.91 3.48 1.63
CA GLN A 42 -12.11 2.80 2.09
C GLN A 42 -11.99 1.27 1.99
N ARG A 43 -11.35 0.73 0.95
CA ARG A 43 -11.13 -0.73 0.83
C ARG A 43 -10.23 -1.28 1.94
N PHE A 44 -9.19 -0.55 2.32
CA PHE A 44 -8.30 -0.95 3.42
C PHE A 44 -8.98 -0.81 4.79
N GLU A 45 -9.74 0.25 5.01
CA GLU A 45 -10.54 0.42 6.24
C GLU A 45 -11.61 -0.66 6.39
N LYS A 46 -12.38 -0.93 5.33
CA LYS A 46 -13.39 -2.00 5.31
C LYS A 46 -12.78 -3.38 5.54
N LYS A 47 -11.52 -3.59 5.17
CA LYS A 47 -10.79 -4.84 5.45
C LYS A 47 -10.45 -4.99 6.93
N GLY A 48 -10.42 -3.90 7.70
CA GLY A 48 -10.06 -3.86 9.11
C GLY A 48 -8.58 -3.52 9.37
N PHE A 49 -7.85 -3.02 8.35
CA PHE A 49 -6.51 -2.50 8.59
C PHE A 49 -6.55 -1.12 9.22
N ARG A 50 -5.58 -0.83 10.08
CA ARG A 50 -5.46 0.46 10.75
C ARG A 50 -4.54 1.38 9.94
N LEU A 51 -5.03 2.57 9.59
CA LEU A 51 -4.19 3.62 9.03
C LEU A 51 -3.31 4.21 10.14
N VAL A 52 -1.99 4.11 10.03
CA VAL A 52 -1.06 4.65 11.03
C VAL A 52 -0.38 5.94 10.58
N GLY A 53 -0.36 6.21 9.28
CA GLY A 53 0.19 7.44 8.73
C GLY A 53 -0.27 7.66 7.30
N MET A 54 -0.47 8.92 6.93
CA MET A 54 -0.85 9.34 5.59
C MET A 54 -0.27 10.72 5.30
N LYS A 55 0.26 10.93 4.09
CA LYS A 55 0.75 12.23 3.63
C LYS A 55 0.57 12.37 2.12
N LEU A 56 0.07 13.53 1.68
CA LEU A 56 0.14 13.96 0.29
C LEU A 56 1.54 14.55 0.04
N VAL A 57 2.27 14.01 -0.93
CA VAL A 57 3.67 14.36 -1.20
C VAL A 57 3.87 14.52 -2.70
N GLN A 58 4.55 15.58 -3.12
CA GLN A 58 5.21 15.63 -4.42
C GLN A 58 6.61 15.04 -4.24
N ALA A 59 6.84 13.80 -4.69
CA ALA A 59 8.13 13.13 -4.49
C ALA A 59 9.19 13.73 -5.42
N SER A 60 10.38 14.02 -4.88
CA SER A 60 11.53 14.41 -5.71
C SER A 60 12.06 13.21 -6.48
N GLU A 61 12.69 13.45 -7.64
CA GLU A 61 13.30 12.36 -8.41
C GLU A 61 14.33 11.58 -7.60
N ASP A 62 15.10 12.25 -6.73
CA ASP A 62 16.12 11.60 -5.90
C ASP A 62 15.49 10.62 -4.90
N LEU A 63 14.40 11.01 -4.24
CA LEU A 63 13.65 10.13 -3.34
C LEU A 63 13.07 8.93 -4.10
N VAL A 64 12.56 9.15 -5.31
CA VAL A 64 11.99 8.08 -6.13
C VAL A 64 13.08 7.13 -6.63
N ARG A 65 14.26 7.65 -7.01
CA ARG A 65 15.42 6.83 -7.39
C ARG A 65 15.90 5.97 -6.24
N GLU A 66 15.98 6.53 -5.04
CA GLU A 66 16.33 5.80 -3.82
C GLU A 66 15.30 4.69 -3.55
N HIS A 67 14.00 5.03 -3.60
CA HIS A 67 12.92 4.06 -3.37
C HIS A 67 12.92 2.89 -4.37
N TYR A 68 13.30 3.15 -5.63
CA TYR A 68 13.35 2.13 -6.70
C TYR A 68 14.78 1.70 -7.07
N TRP A 69 15.75 1.87 -6.16
CA TRP A 69 17.17 1.61 -6.46
C TRP A 69 17.47 0.21 -7.00
N ASP A 70 16.71 -0.79 -6.55
CA ASP A 70 16.82 -2.18 -7.02
C ASP A 70 16.44 -2.36 -8.50
N LEU A 71 15.75 -1.38 -9.08
CA LEU A 71 15.32 -1.38 -10.48
C LEU A 71 16.22 -0.50 -11.37
N ARG A 72 17.30 0.10 -10.85
CA ARG A 72 18.13 1.08 -11.57
C ARG A 72 18.68 0.60 -12.93
N ASP A 73 18.95 -0.70 -13.04
CA ASP A 73 19.49 -1.32 -14.25
C ASP A 73 18.39 -1.74 -15.26
N LYS A 74 17.11 -1.53 -14.93
CA LYS A 74 15.99 -1.87 -15.81
C LYS A 74 15.78 -0.77 -16.86
N PRO A 75 15.44 -1.13 -18.12
CA PRO A 75 15.30 -0.15 -19.20
C PRO A 75 14.18 0.88 -18.97
N PHE A 76 13.20 0.55 -18.12
CA PHE A 76 12.08 1.43 -17.78
C PHE A 76 12.33 2.31 -16.55
N PHE A 77 13.48 2.21 -15.87
CA PHE A 77 13.72 2.89 -14.60
C PHE A 77 13.56 4.41 -14.68
N ASN A 78 14.16 5.05 -15.68
CA ASN A 78 14.06 6.50 -15.86
C ASN A 78 12.62 6.94 -16.16
N GLY A 79 11.86 6.13 -16.90
CA GLY A 79 10.43 6.37 -17.13
C GLY A 79 9.64 6.31 -15.83
N LEU A 80 9.87 5.27 -15.01
CA LEU A 80 9.25 5.11 -13.69
C LEU A 80 9.55 6.30 -12.77
N VAL A 81 10.80 6.77 -12.75
CA VAL A 81 11.22 7.93 -11.93
C VAL A 81 10.47 9.19 -12.34
N ARG A 82 10.43 9.48 -13.65
CA ARG A 82 9.70 10.64 -14.20
C ARG A 82 8.20 10.54 -13.92
N TYR A 83 7.63 9.37 -14.13
CA TYR A 83 6.22 9.11 -13.88
C TYR A 83 5.84 9.38 -12.43
N MET A 84 6.55 8.78 -11.47
CA MET A 84 6.27 8.93 -10.05
C MET A 84 6.53 10.35 -9.52
N SER A 85 7.40 11.12 -10.18
CA SER A 85 7.71 12.51 -9.82
C SER A 85 6.85 13.53 -10.56
N SER A 86 6.01 13.10 -11.51
CA SER A 86 5.21 13.97 -12.38
C SER A 86 4.04 14.67 -11.67
N GLY A 87 3.61 14.16 -10.52
CA GLY A 87 2.45 14.66 -9.79
C GLY A 87 2.41 14.17 -8.35
N PRO A 88 1.41 14.60 -7.58
CA PRO A 88 1.32 14.28 -6.17
C PRO A 88 0.97 12.80 -5.97
N ILE A 89 1.56 12.19 -4.96
CA ILE A 89 1.23 10.85 -4.48
C ILE A 89 0.63 10.93 -3.08
N VAL A 90 -0.23 9.98 -2.74
CA VAL A 90 -0.68 9.78 -1.35
C VAL A 90 0.07 8.60 -0.78
N ALA A 91 1.06 8.88 0.06
CA ALA A 91 1.84 7.90 0.78
C ALA A 91 1.12 7.51 2.08
N MET A 92 0.94 6.22 2.31
CA MET A 92 0.23 5.68 3.47
C MET A 92 1.00 4.52 4.09
N VAL A 93 0.78 4.33 5.39
CA VAL A 93 1.23 3.14 6.12
C VAL A 93 0.02 2.51 6.79
N TRP A 94 -0.17 1.22 6.52
CA TRP A 94 -1.26 0.40 7.06
C TRP A 94 -0.71 -0.65 8.00
N GLN A 95 -1.42 -0.87 9.11
CA GLN A 95 -1.07 -1.87 10.12
C GLN A 95 -2.14 -2.96 10.21
N GLY A 96 -1.71 -4.21 10.37
CA GLY A 96 -2.57 -5.33 10.75
C GLY A 96 -1.96 -6.69 10.43
N LEU A 97 -2.69 -7.75 10.78
CA LEU A 97 -2.24 -9.13 10.57
C LEU A 97 -2.06 -9.43 9.07
N ASP A 98 -0.86 -9.89 8.71
CA ASP A 98 -0.46 -10.19 7.32
C ASP A 98 -0.72 -9.03 6.35
N VAL A 99 -0.70 -7.78 6.83
CA VAL A 99 -1.04 -6.60 6.03
C VAL A 99 -0.20 -6.51 4.76
N VAL A 100 1.07 -6.92 4.77
CA VAL A 100 1.91 -6.89 3.55
C VAL A 100 1.37 -7.85 2.48
N LYS A 101 1.13 -9.11 2.87
CA LYS A 101 0.63 -10.15 1.96
C LYS A 101 -0.79 -9.84 1.49
N MET A 102 -1.64 -9.41 2.40
CA MET A 102 -3.05 -9.10 2.11
C MET A 102 -3.19 -7.84 1.26
N SER A 103 -2.36 -6.83 1.48
CA SER A 103 -2.33 -5.63 0.62
C SER A 103 -2.00 -5.98 -0.82
N ARG A 104 -0.99 -6.84 -1.04
CA ARG A 104 -0.65 -7.32 -2.40
C ARG A 104 -1.82 -8.04 -3.07
N LYS A 105 -2.53 -8.91 -2.34
CA LYS A 105 -3.74 -9.58 -2.85
C LYS A 105 -4.86 -8.60 -3.21
N MET A 106 -5.08 -7.59 -2.37
CA MET A 106 -6.11 -6.56 -2.62
C MET A 106 -5.76 -5.67 -3.80
N LEU A 107 -4.47 -5.35 -3.98
CA LEU A 107 -4.00 -4.54 -5.11
C LEU A 107 -4.18 -5.26 -6.45
N GLY A 108 -4.00 -6.58 -6.48
CA GLY A 108 -3.97 -7.38 -7.71
C GLY A 108 -2.56 -7.52 -8.28
N GLU A 109 -2.45 -8.15 -9.44
CA GLU A 109 -1.18 -8.40 -10.11
C GLU A 109 -0.53 -7.12 -10.63
N THR A 110 0.78 -7.15 -10.91
CA THR A 110 1.49 -5.94 -11.37
C THR A 110 0.96 -5.45 -12.71
N ASN A 111 0.61 -6.39 -13.60
CA ASN A 111 -0.08 -6.12 -14.84
C ASN A 111 -1.59 -6.12 -14.60
N PRO A 112 -2.31 -5.01 -14.83
CA PRO A 112 -3.75 -4.96 -14.63
C PRO A 112 -4.54 -5.98 -15.45
N ALA A 113 -4.05 -6.35 -16.64
CA ALA A 113 -4.69 -7.37 -17.48
C ALA A 113 -4.76 -8.75 -16.80
N ASP A 114 -3.84 -9.04 -15.88
CA ASP A 114 -3.78 -10.28 -15.11
C ASP A 114 -4.48 -10.15 -13.74
N SER A 115 -5.03 -8.97 -13.43
CA SER A 115 -5.69 -8.70 -12.15
C SER A 115 -7.16 -9.11 -12.18
N LEU A 116 -7.58 -9.87 -11.17
CA LEU A 116 -8.97 -10.34 -11.07
C LEU A 116 -9.94 -9.19 -10.71
N PRO A 117 -11.22 -9.27 -11.14
CA PRO A 117 -12.27 -8.38 -10.67
C PRO A 117 -12.36 -8.36 -9.14
N GLY A 118 -12.58 -7.17 -8.57
CA GLY A 118 -12.58 -6.93 -7.12
C GLY A 118 -11.21 -6.54 -6.54
N THR A 119 -10.13 -6.71 -7.30
CA THR A 119 -8.82 -6.12 -6.95
C THR A 119 -8.75 -4.66 -7.40
N ILE A 120 -7.93 -3.85 -6.73
CA ILE A 120 -7.83 -2.41 -7.05
C ILE A 120 -7.40 -2.21 -8.51
N ARG A 121 -6.41 -2.96 -9.00
CA ARG A 121 -5.96 -2.86 -10.39
C ARG A 121 -6.97 -3.45 -11.38
N GLY A 122 -7.62 -4.57 -11.04
CA GLY A 122 -8.65 -5.15 -11.90
C GLY A 122 -9.85 -4.23 -12.08
N ASP A 123 -10.23 -3.48 -11.04
CA ASP A 123 -11.40 -2.60 -11.08
C ASP A 123 -11.10 -1.21 -11.70
N TYR A 124 -9.86 -0.72 -11.58
CA TYR A 124 -9.54 0.67 -11.90
C TYR A 124 -8.40 0.87 -12.89
N CYS A 125 -7.64 -0.14 -13.28
CA CYS A 125 -6.49 0.02 -14.18
C CYS A 125 -6.66 -0.82 -15.46
N VAL A 126 -6.15 -0.31 -16.58
CA VAL A 126 -6.12 -1.02 -17.86
C VAL A 126 -4.69 -1.38 -18.24
N GLU A 127 -3.74 -0.46 -17.99
CA GLU A 127 -2.33 -0.62 -18.32
C GLU A 127 -1.43 -0.35 -17.10
N VAL A 128 -0.20 -0.83 -17.18
CA VAL A 128 0.82 -0.52 -16.18
C VAL A 128 1.17 0.97 -16.28
N GLY A 129 0.97 1.73 -15.21
CA GLY A 129 1.36 3.15 -15.17
C GLY A 129 2.86 3.32 -15.43
N ARG A 130 3.19 3.92 -16.58
CA ARG A 130 4.53 4.22 -17.10
C ARG A 130 4.51 5.61 -17.71
#